data_AF-A0A924YQ19-F1
#
_entry.id   AF-A0A924YQ19-F1
#
_cell.length_a   1.000
_cell.length_b   1.000
_cell.length_c   1.000
_cell.angle_alpha   90.00
_cell.angle_beta   90.00
_cell.angle_gamma   90.00
#
_symmetry.space_group_name_H-M   'P 1'
#
loop_
_entity.id
_entity.type
_entity.pdbx_description
1 polymer ?
#
loop_
_entity_poly.entity_id
_entity_poly.type
_entity_poly.pdbx_seq_one_letter_code
_entity_poly.pdbx_strand_id
1 'polypeptide(L)' 'QLDSQGPVELETWCLGIRRFRHIPIWEPGGVDFPAVIGALREIGYSGFVTIHQAYAELMGPREAAVQTASYLRSLGGFK' A
#
# COMPACT_ATOMS: atom_id res chain seq x y z
N GLN A 1 -5.16 2.34 -7.23
CA GLN A 1 -5.56 3.71 -7.60
C GLN A 1 -6.68 3.64 -8.63
N LEU A 2 -7.79 4.36 -8.43
CA LEU A 2 -8.88 4.40 -9.42
C LEU A 2 -8.35 4.94 -10.75
N ASP A 3 -8.69 4.25 -11.83
CA ASP A 3 -8.23 4.56 -13.17
C ASP A 3 -9.29 4.07 -14.15
N SER A 4 -9.96 4.96 -14.88
CA SER A 4 -11.01 4.58 -15.83
C SER A 4 -10.53 3.67 -16.96
N GLN A 5 -9.22 3.66 -17.23
CA GLN A 5 -8.56 2.77 -18.21
C GLN A 5 -7.67 1.73 -17.51
N GLY A 6 -7.84 1.55 -16.20
CA GLY A 6 -7.06 0.61 -15.40
C GLY A 6 -7.23 -0.84 -15.89
N PRO A 7 -6.17 -1.66 -15.81
CA PRO A 7 -6.19 -3.03 -16.31
C PRO A 7 -7.07 -3.95 -15.45
N VAL A 8 -7.30 -3.60 -14.17
CA VAL A 8 -8.09 -4.42 -13.24
C VAL A 8 -9.50 -3.89 -13.14
N GLU A 9 -10.47 -4.80 -13.20
CA GLU A 9 -11.89 -4.54 -12.96
C GLU A 9 -12.33 -5.13 -11.63
N LEU A 10 -13.10 -4.39 -10.85
CA LEU A 10 -13.80 -4.88 -9.67
C LEU A 10 -15.26 -4.48 -9.74
N GLU A 11 -16.15 -5.46 -9.62
CA GLU A 11 -17.57 -5.20 -9.40
C GLU A 11 -17.77 -4.71 -7.97
N THR A 12 -18.36 -3.53 -7.83
CA THR A 12 -18.66 -2.92 -6.54
C THR A 12 -20.14 -3.01 -6.25
N TRP A 13 -20.49 -3.18 -4.97
CA TRP A 13 -21.87 -3.37 -4.53
C TRP A 13 -22.84 -2.25 -4.97
N CYS A 14 -22.44 -0.98 -4.82
CA CYS A 14 -23.30 0.16 -5.12
C CYS A 14 -22.99 0.86 -6.45
N LEU A 15 -21.77 0.71 -6.98
CA LEU A 15 -21.28 1.56 -8.08
C LEU A 15 -21.06 0.79 -9.38
N GLY A 16 -21.40 -0.51 -9.41
CA GLY A 16 -21.15 -1.40 -10.54
C GLY A 16 -19.65 -1.60 -10.76
N ILE A 17 -19.26 -1.85 -12.01
CA ILE A 17 -17.85 -2.08 -12.36
C ILE A 17 -17.03 -0.80 -12.16
N ARG A 18 -15.88 -0.96 -11.50
CA ARG A 18 -14.85 0.07 -11.37
C ARG A 18 -13.51 -0.47 -11.84
N ARG A 19 -12.80 0.35 -12.61
CA ARG A 19 -11.45 0.08 -13.06
C ARG A 19 -10.42 0.74 -12.17
N PHE A 20 -9.30 0.06 -11.99
CA PHE A 20 -8.18 0.55 -11.21
C PHE A 20 -6.88 -0.10 -11.65
N ARG A 21 -5.77 0.49 -11.22
CA ARG A 21 -4.44 -0.09 -11.30
C ARG A 21 -3.87 -0.32 -9.91
N HIS A 22 -3.14 -1.42 -9.72
CA HIS A 22 -2.30 -1.59 -8.55
C HIS A 22 -1.13 -0.62 -8.64
N ILE A 23 -0.77 -0.03 -7.51
CA ILE A 23 0.43 0.80 -7.38
C ILE A 23 1.22 0.29 -6.18
N PRO A 24 2.56 0.33 -6.23
CA PRO A 24 3.38 0.13 -5.06
C PRO A 24 3.06 1.09 -3.92
N ILE A 25 3.31 0.67 -2.68
CA ILE A 25 2.99 1.49 -1.50
C ILE A 25 3.86 2.75 -1.35
N TRP A 26 4.99 2.82 -2.07
CA TRP A 26 5.85 3.99 -2.13
C TRP A 26 5.43 4.99 -3.21
N GLU A 27 4.48 4.63 -4.07
CA GLU A 27 3.98 5.53 -5.11
C GLU A 27 2.84 6.41 -4.59
N PRO A 28 2.78 7.67 -5.05
CA PRO A 28 1.68 8.57 -4.70
C PRO A 28 0.35 8.10 -5.32
N GLY A 29 -0.77 8.54 -4.71
CA GLY A 29 -2.13 8.20 -5.15
C GLY A 29 -2.73 6.97 -4.45
N GLY A 30 -1.99 6.38 -3.52
CA GLY A 30 -2.43 5.36 -2.58
C GLY A 30 -2.61 5.92 -1.17
N VAL A 31 -2.33 5.09 -0.16
CA VAL A 31 -2.29 5.50 1.25
C VAL A 31 -1.06 6.37 1.49
N ASP A 32 -1.22 7.46 2.24
CA ASP A 32 -0.10 8.30 2.71
C ASP A 32 0.61 7.61 3.89
N PHE A 33 1.51 6.68 3.58
CA PHE A 33 2.29 5.97 4.59
C PHE A 33 3.17 6.89 5.44
N PRO A 34 3.84 7.93 4.91
CA PRO A 34 4.55 8.90 5.74
C PRO A 34 3.66 9.51 6.83
N ALA A 35 2.43 9.93 6.50
CA ALA A 35 1.50 10.45 7.49
C ALA A 35 1.07 9.39 8.50
N VAL A 36 0.75 8.16 8.05
CA VAL A 36 0.36 7.05 8.92
C VAL A 36 1.47 6.70 9.92
N ILE A 37 2.71 6.53 9.45
CA ILE A 37 3.85 6.20 10.30
C ILE A 37 4.16 7.36 11.27
N GLY A 38 4.04 8.61 10.80
CA GLY A 38 4.16 9.79 11.64
C GLY A 38 3.16 9.79 12.80
N ALA A 39 1.89 9.53 12.52
CA ALA A 39 0.83 9.48 13.51
C ALA A 39 1.01 8.32 14.51
N LEU A 40 1.39 7.12 14.03
CA LEU A 40 1.68 5.97 14.91
C LEU A 40 2.80 6.31 15.92
N ARG A 41 3.83 7.02 15.46
CA ARG A 41 4.91 7.49 16.35
C ARG A 41 4.42 8.52 17.36
N GLU A 42 3.59 9.47 16.92
CA GLU A 42 3.06 10.53 17.78
C GLU A 42 2.25 9.97 18.96
N ILE A 43 1.49 8.89 18.75
CA ILE A 43 0.73 8.22 19.81
C ILE A 43 1.56 7.21 20.62
N GLY A 44 2.87 7.09 20.36
CA GLY A 44 3.76 6.17 21.05
C GLY A 44 3.53 4.69 20.71
N TYR A 45 2.97 4.38 19.53
CA TYR A 45 2.78 2.99 19.11
C TYR A 45 4.14 2.31 18.84
N SER A 46 4.37 1.17 19.50
CA SER A 46 5.62 0.40 19.40
C SER A 46 5.40 -1.06 19.00
N GLY A 47 4.22 -1.38 18.47
CA GLY A 47 3.85 -2.74 18.05
C GLY A 47 4.28 -3.06 16.62
N PHE A 48 3.73 -4.15 16.08
CA PHE A 48 4.01 -4.61 14.73
C PHE A 48 3.07 -3.98 13.70
N VAL A 49 3.63 -3.51 12.59
CA VAL A 49 2.86 -3.16 11.39
C VAL A 49 2.91 -4.34 10.42
N THR A 50 1.75 -4.91 10.12
CA THR A 50 1.61 -5.96 9.11
C THR A 50 1.05 -5.37 7.83
N ILE A 51 1.54 -5.85 6.68
CA ILE A 51 1.10 -5.39 5.37
C ILE A 51 0.42 -6.54 4.65
N HIS A 52 -0.85 -6.34 4.31
CA HIS A 52 -1.58 -7.22 3.41
C HIS A 52 -1.62 -6.56 2.03
N GLN A 53 -0.86 -7.12 1.09
CA GLN A 53 -0.75 -6.61 -0.27
C GLN A 53 -1.32 -7.63 -1.25
N ALA A 54 -2.39 -7.24 -1.94
CA ALA A 54 -2.81 -7.89 -3.18
C ALA A 54 -1.91 -7.39 -4.30
N TYR A 55 -0.76 -8.02 -4.46
CA TYR A 55 0.28 -7.64 -5.41
C TYR A 55 0.23 -8.59 -6.62
N ALA A 56 -0.93 -8.68 -7.27
CA ALA A 56 -1.05 -9.42 -8.52
C ALA A 56 -0.32 -8.63 -9.62
N GLU A 57 0.64 -9.28 -10.29
CA GLU A 57 1.26 -8.87 -11.56
C GLU A 57 2.34 -7.77 -11.56
N LEU A 58 2.62 -7.08 -10.45
CA LEU A 58 3.68 -6.04 -10.43
C LEU A 58 5.11 -6.57 -10.16
N MET A 59 5.25 -7.55 -9.26
CA MET A 59 6.55 -8.16 -8.90
C MET A 59 6.36 -9.50 -8.17
N GLY A 60 7.45 -10.25 -7.99
CA GLY A 60 7.41 -11.51 -7.23
C GLY A 60 7.13 -11.30 -5.74
N PRO A 61 6.51 -12.26 -5.02
CA PRO A 61 6.12 -12.09 -3.62
C PRO A 61 7.28 -11.72 -2.67
N ARG A 62 8.46 -12.33 -2.89
CA ARG A 62 9.66 -12.03 -2.09
C ARG A 62 10.15 -10.60 -2.31
N GLU A 63 10.16 -10.17 -3.56
CA GLU A 63 10.59 -8.83 -3.93
C GLU A 63 9.64 -7.77 -3.35
N ALA A 64 8.32 -7.98 -3.46
CA ALA A 64 7.30 -7.14 -2.85
C ALA A 64 7.52 -6.99 -1.34
N ALA A 65 7.76 -8.10 -0.63
CA ALA A 65 8.00 -8.09 0.81
C ALA A 65 9.27 -7.31 1.17
N VAL A 66 10.38 -7.52 0.45
CA VAL A 66 11.66 -6.86 0.72
C VAL A 66 11.57 -5.35 0.44
N GLN A 67 11.02 -4.95 -0.70
CA GLN A 67 10.90 -3.54 -1.07
C GLN A 67 9.93 -2.81 -0.13
N THR A 68 8.80 -3.43 0.20
CA THR A 68 7.83 -2.90 1.18
C THR A 68 8.47 -2.68 2.55
N ALA A 69 9.19 -3.67 3.06
CA ALA A 69 9.87 -3.54 4.35
C ALA A 69 10.95 -2.46 4.31
N SER A 70 11.72 -2.37 3.22
CA SER A 70 12.74 -1.33 3.03
C SER A 70 12.13 0.07 3.05
N TYR A 71 11.03 0.28 2.30
CA TYR A 71 10.31 1.55 2.27
C TYR A 71 9.75 1.94 3.65
N LEU A 72 9.05 1.02 4.33
CA LEU A 72 8.47 1.35 5.65
C LEU A 72 9.55 1.64 6.71
N ARG A 73 10.69 0.95 6.67
CA ARG A 73 11.83 1.24 7.55
C ARG A 73 12.47 2.59 7.25
N SER A 74 12.49 3.03 5.98
CA SER A 74 13.07 4.33 5.62
C SER A 74 12.25 5.51 6.13
N LEU A 75 10.95 5.32 6.39
CA LEU A 75 10.08 6.31 7.03
C LEU A 75 10.36 6.49 8.54
N GLY A 76 11.17 5.60 9.13
CA GLY A 76 11.54 5.61 10.54
C GLY A 76 10.46 5.05 11.47
N GLY A 77 10.77 4.95 12.77
CA GLY A 77 9.83 4.46 13.79
C GLY A 77 9.81 2.93 13.98
N PHE A 78 10.46 2.16 13.10
CA PHE A 78 10.61 0.72 13.22
C PHE A 78 12.11 0.37 13.19
N LYS A 79 12.59 -0.42 14.16
CA LYS A 79 13.93 -1.01 14.15
C LYS A 79 13.90 -2.39 13.48
#